data_AF-B9JXL8-F1
#
_entry.id   AF-B9JXL8-F1
#
_cell.length_a   1.000
_cell.length_b   1.000
_cell.length_c   1.000
_cell.angle_alpha   90.00
_cell.angle_beta   90.00
_cell.angle_gamma   90.00
#
_symmetry.space_group_name_H-M   'P 1'
#
loop_
_entity.id
_entity.type
_entity.pdbx_description
1 polymer ?
#
loop_
_entity_poly.entity_id
_entity_poly.type
_entity_poly.pdbx_seq_one_letter_code
_entity_poly.pdbx_strand_id
1 'polypeptide(L)'
;MRSFAHRRCAVSGEATIRRGVRNAHYAAIPNHVFEDARLSMEARWLLSYLLSKPDNWTVVIGDIVKKGNCGRDKARKMIAELVETGYAEREQTRAGGKFGPTVLVIFDEPRQPGSVNTDAYDVSDTSGPTDAFDASETADAPEAADTSCSSGGSDAADAASKSVAFLPQTELPSPAEPSPVLPAPGKSALSNNLNLAKTDSYQGEGAREPAGDGRGVADVDDRAARRLARARIGEQFDIWFKMWPRPGNPDFARNAWFALSAGERETCIERTPAYLAWTAREDLSAPAVYLKARAWREMPEGLAGRQGQSHAYARTHPHVDACAQADPQTRSSTHVIAKVCGKLWMGRHFQALLCEPTGQLVITAFDERRITSGAVSREALAWEKRRDHGWPLVSKMHDLAGRNEPFKTTTDILPLVSSFETVERSSPLFAAWRRLHERRGWMFVDGLSDWICFPAIDQQQPDLDVAVEAALDHFTTSLSKGRTHDAA
;
A
#
# COMPACT_ATOMS: atom_id res chain seq x y z
N MET A 1 46.60 -66.42 5.28
CA MET A 1 46.23 -65.15 4.61
C MET A 1 44.95 -64.61 5.24
N ARG A 2 44.80 -63.30 5.45
CA ARG A 2 43.52 -62.66 5.82
C ARG A 2 43.09 -61.76 4.65
N SER A 3 41.99 -62.08 3.98
CA SER A 3 41.47 -61.25 2.87
C SER A 3 40.54 -60.16 3.42
N PHE A 4 40.87 -58.90 3.17
CA PHE A 4 40.03 -57.76 3.57
C PHE A 4 38.93 -57.54 2.53
N ALA A 5 37.73 -58.09 2.78
CA ALA A 5 36.54 -57.77 2.01
C ALA A 5 36.16 -56.29 2.24
N HIS A 6 36.53 -55.41 1.31
CA HIS A 6 36.08 -54.02 1.30
C HIS A 6 34.56 -53.97 1.10
N ARG A 7 33.83 -53.59 2.16
CA ARG A 7 32.43 -53.15 2.02
C ARG A 7 32.42 -51.86 1.21
N ARG A 8 32.11 -51.95 -0.09
CA ARG A 8 31.73 -50.79 -0.90
C ARG A 8 30.47 -50.19 -0.26
N CYS A 9 30.59 -48.98 0.27
CA CYS A 9 29.44 -48.25 0.78
C CYS A 9 28.59 -47.84 -0.42
N ALA A 10 27.32 -48.23 -0.45
CA ALA A 10 26.41 -47.80 -1.50
C ALA A 10 26.11 -46.32 -1.30
N VAL A 11 26.60 -45.47 -2.21
CA VAL A 11 26.21 -44.05 -2.24
C VAL A 11 24.78 -43.99 -2.73
N SER A 12 23.82 -43.95 -1.81
CA SER A 12 22.44 -43.59 -2.13
C SER A 12 22.44 -42.21 -2.77
N GLY A 13 21.79 -42.06 -3.93
CA GLY A 13 21.59 -40.77 -4.57
C GLY A 13 20.70 -39.88 -3.70
N GLU A 14 21.32 -39.11 -2.80
CA GLU A 14 20.60 -38.23 -1.90
C GLU A 14 19.95 -37.09 -2.69
N ALA A 15 18.65 -36.88 -2.49
CA ALA A 15 17.90 -35.88 -3.23
C ALA A 15 18.47 -34.48 -3.01
N THR A 16 19.00 -33.86 -4.06
CA THR A 16 19.77 -32.59 -4.00
C THR A 16 18.98 -31.42 -3.42
N ILE A 17 17.64 -31.51 -3.41
CA ILE A 17 16.74 -30.50 -2.82
C ILE A 17 15.86 -31.16 -1.75
N ARG A 18 16.34 -31.15 -0.50
CA ARG A 18 15.56 -31.57 0.69
C ARG A 18 14.75 -30.38 1.21
N ARG A 19 13.43 -30.39 1.01
CA ARG A 19 12.52 -29.33 1.48
C ARG A 19 12.15 -29.55 2.96
N GLY A 20 12.29 -28.51 3.78
CA GLY A 20 11.85 -28.53 5.18
C GLY A 20 10.33 -28.40 5.35
N VAL A 21 9.84 -28.64 6.57
CA VAL A 21 8.43 -28.48 6.93
C VAL A 21 8.02 -26.99 6.83
N ARG A 22 6.86 -26.72 6.21
CA ARG A 22 6.33 -25.37 6.02
C ARG A 22 5.44 -24.98 7.19
N ASN A 23 6.01 -24.33 8.20
CA ASN A 23 5.34 -24.14 9.49
C ASN A 23 4.31 -22.99 9.50
N ALA A 24 4.51 -21.92 8.72
CA ALA A 24 3.58 -20.79 8.57
C ALA A 24 3.96 -19.92 7.35
N HIS A 25 3.11 -18.93 7.01
CA HIS A 25 3.41 -17.77 6.16
C HIS A 25 4.12 -18.07 4.81
N TYR A 26 3.60 -19.02 4.04
CA TYR A 26 4.03 -19.27 2.67
C TYR A 26 2.88 -19.02 1.68
N ALA A 27 3.21 -18.57 0.46
CA ALA A 27 2.27 -18.57 -0.65
C ALA A 27 2.38 -19.89 -1.43
N ALA A 28 1.25 -20.46 -1.85
CA ALA A 28 1.21 -21.53 -2.84
C ALA A 28 1.05 -20.86 -4.21
N ILE A 29 2.08 -20.95 -5.05
CA ILE A 29 2.13 -20.32 -6.37
C ILE A 29 2.39 -21.43 -7.40
N PRO A 30 1.61 -21.53 -8.50
CA PRO A 30 1.81 -22.54 -9.52
C PRO A 30 3.22 -22.53 -10.11
N ASN A 31 3.77 -23.70 -10.43
CA ASN A 31 5.14 -23.80 -10.97
C ASN A 31 5.30 -23.07 -12.31
N HIS A 32 4.26 -23.04 -13.16
CA HIS A 32 4.34 -22.43 -14.49
C HIS A 32 4.65 -20.93 -14.45
N VAL A 33 4.28 -20.22 -13.37
CA VAL A 33 4.66 -18.82 -13.11
C VAL A 33 6.19 -18.63 -13.07
N PHE A 34 6.92 -19.67 -12.65
CA PHE A 34 8.39 -19.68 -12.60
C PHE A 34 9.03 -20.30 -13.84
N GLU A 35 8.27 -21.04 -14.65
CA GLU A 35 8.76 -21.81 -15.81
C GLU A 35 8.49 -21.10 -17.15
N ASP A 36 7.48 -20.23 -17.25
CA ASP A 36 7.09 -19.55 -18.50
C ASP A 36 8.22 -18.70 -19.09
N ALA A 37 8.79 -19.18 -20.19
CA ALA A 37 9.86 -18.56 -20.96
C ALA A 37 9.53 -17.15 -21.48
N ARG A 38 8.25 -16.78 -21.60
CA ARG A 38 7.80 -15.45 -22.04
C ARG A 38 8.06 -14.37 -20.98
N LEU A 39 8.13 -14.74 -19.70
CA LEU A 39 8.41 -13.82 -18.60
C LEU A 39 9.92 -13.72 -18.30
N SER A 40 10.44 -12.50 -18.18
CA SER A 40 11.76 -12.26 -17.59
C SER A 40 11.78 -12.60 -16.10
N MET A 41 12.96 -12.85 -15.53
CA MET A 41 13.10 -13.16 -14.09
C MET A 41 12.55 -12.05 -13.19
N GLU A 42 12.53 -10.82 -13.71
CA GLU A 42 12.06 -9.63 -13.00
C GLU A 42 10.53 -9.59 -12.98
N ALA A 43 9.88 -9.92 -14.10
CA ALA A 43 8.42 -10.09 -14.15
C ALA A 43 7.95 -11.33 -13.38
N ARG A 44 8.66 -12.47 -13.45
CA ARG A 44 8.37 -13.66 -12.61
C ARG A 44 8.46 -13.33 -11.11
N TRP A 45 9.47 -12.56 -10.69
CA TRP A 45 9.57 -12.04 -9.33
C TRP A 45 8.38 -11.15 -8.97
N LEU A 46 7.98 -10.23 -9.85
CA LEU A 46 6.84 -9.34 -9.59
C LEU A 46 5.53 -10.12 -9.47
N LEU A 47 5.25 -11.04 -10.40
CA LEU A 47 4.06 -11.88 -10.38
C LEU A 47 3.99 -12.71 -9.09
N SER A 48 5.10 -13.34 -8.70
CA SER A 48 5.20 -14.08 -7.42
C SER A 48 5.02 -13.17 -6.19
N TYR A 49 5.54 -11.94 -6.22
CA TYR A 49 5.30 -10.95 -5.17
C TYR A 49 3.83 -10.52 -5.08
N LEU A 50 3.12 -10.40 -6.21
CA LEU A 50 1.71 -10.02 -6.24
C LEU A 50 0.79 -11.19 -5.84
N LEU A 51 1.03 -12.40 -6.34
CA LEU A 51 0.32 -13.64 -5.94
C LEU A 51 0.58 -14.05 -4.47
N SER A 52 1.53 -13.40 -3.79
CA SER A 52 1.72 -13.54 -2.32
C SER A 52 1.07 -12.42 -1.51
N LYS A 53 0.16 -11.63 -2.09
CA LYS A 53 -0.67 -10.63 -1.39
C LYS A 53 -2.09 -11.16 -1.20
N PRO A 54 -2.86 -10.65 -0.20
CA PRO A 54 -4.30 -10.86 -0.15
C PRO A 54 -5.00 -10.28 -1.37
N ASP A 55 -6.11 -10.88 -1.80
CA ASP A 55 -6.82 -10.56 -3.04
C ASP A 55 -7.29 -9.10 -3.16
N ASN A 56 -7.49 -8.42 -2.02
CA ASN A 56 -7.89 -7.02 -1.94
C ASN A 56 -6.71 -6.03 -2.07
N TRP A 57 -5.49 -6.51 -2.36
CA TRP A 57 -4.29 -5.68 -2.42
C TRP A 57 -4.25 -4.78 -3.68
N THR A 58 -4.25 -3.46 -3.47
CA THR A 58 -4.11 -2.49 -4.56
C THR A 58 -2.65 -2.36 -5.03
N VAL A 59 -2.39 -2.52 -6.33
CA VAL A 59 -1.03 -2.50 -6.88
C VAL A 59 -0.44 -1.09 -6.97
N VAL A 60 0.23 -0.66 -5.91
CA VAL A 60 0.93 0.65 -5.85
C VAL A 60 2.37 0.53 -6.35
N ILE A 61 2.73 1.28 -7.39
CA ILE A 61 4.08 1.27 -7.99
C ILE A 61 5.17 1.63 -6.97
N GLY A 62 4.87 2.47 -5.98
CA GLY A 62 5.78 2.82 -4.89
C GLY A 62 6.19 1.61 -4.03
N ASP A 63 5.29 0.66 -3.79
CA ASP A 63 5.60 -0.54 -3.02
C ASP A 63 6.41 -1.55 -3.82
N ILE A 64 6.17 -1.66 -5.14
CA ILE A 64 7.01 -2.44 -6.05
C ILE A 64 8.44 -1.88 -6.09
N VAL A 65 8.58 -0.56 -6.17
CA VAL A 65 9.87 0.15 -6.06
C VAL A 65 10.56 -0.19 -4.73
N LYS A 66 9.84 -0.09 -3.62
CA LYS A 66 10.35 -0.30 -2.25
C LYS A 66 10.71 -1.77 -1.95
N LYS A 67 9.92 -2.73 -2.42
CA LYS A 67 10.11 -4.18 -2.16
C LYS A 67 11.01 -4.87 -3.18
N GLY A 68 10.98 -4.43 -4.44
CA GLY A 68 11.86 -4.93 -5.50
C GLY A 68 13.21 -4.20 -5.60
N ASN A 69 13.46 -3.20 -4.73
CA ASN A 69 14.66 -2.35 -4.74
C ASN A 69 14.98 -1.79 -6.14
N CYS A 70 13.93 -1.38 -6.87
CA CYS A 70 13.98 -1.13 -8.30
C CYS A 70 13.54 0.30 -8.66
N GLY A 71 14.00 0.82 -9.80
CA GLY A 71 13.53 2.11 -10.31
C GLY A 71 12.08 2.07 -10.76
N ARG A 72 11.36 3.20 -10.69
CA ARG A 72 9.94 3.30 -11.08
C ARG A 72 9.68 2.79 -12.51
N ASP A 73 10.64 2.96 -13.40
CA ASP A 73 10.51 2.60 -14.82
C ASP A 73 10.75 1.10 -15.06
N LYS A 74 11.60 0.48 -14.23
CA LYS A 74 11.70 -0.97 -14.13
C LYS A 74 10.41 -1.59 -13.57
N ALA A 75 9.82 -0.99 -12.53
CA ALA A 75 8.50 -1.40 -12.03
C ALA A 75 7.40 -1.27 -13.11
N ARG A 76 7.37 -0.17 -13.87
CA ARG A 76 6.48 0.01 -15.03
C ARG A 76 6.72 -1.06 -16.11
N LYS A 77 7.98 -1.36 -16.45
CA LYS A 77 8.30 -2.38 -17.45
C LYS A 77 7.81 -3.76 -17.02
N MET A 78 8.08 -4.19 -15.79
CA MET A 78 7.61 -5.48 -15.27
C MET A 78 6.07 -5.56 -15.32
N ILE A 79 5.34 -4.49 -14.98
CA ILE A 79 3.87 -4.45 -15.13
C ILE A 79 3.44 -4.53 -16.60
N ALA A 80 4.14 -3.85 -17.53
CA ALA A 80 3.83 -3.92 -18.96
C ALA A 80 4.02 -5.33 -19.53
N GLU A 81 5.12 -5.98 -19.15
CA GLU A 81 5.46 -7.35 -19.55
C GLU A 81 4.43 -8.37 -19.03
N LEU A 82 3.91 -8.21 -17.80
CA LEU A 82 2.81 -9.03 -17.28
C LEU A 82 1.50 -8.83 -18.04
N VAL A 83 1.19 -7.61 -18.50
CA VAL A 83 -0.01 -7.35 -19.31
C VAL A 83 0.14 -7.91 -20.72
N GLU A 84 1.31 -7.76 -21.33
CA GLU A 84 1.64 -8.27 -22.68
C GLU A 84 1.60 -9.81 -22.74
N THR A 85 1.97 -10.49 -21.65
CA THR A 85 1.97 -11.96 -21.55
C THR A 85 0.66 -12.57 -21.04
N GLY A 86 -0.32 -11.74 -20.64
CA GLY A 86 -1.65 -12.17 -20.22
C GLY A 86 -1.83 -12.41 -18.71
N TYR A 87 -0.80 -12.19 -17.89
CA TYR A 87 -0.83 -12.37 -16.43
C TYR A 87 -1.38 -11.14 -15.68
N ALA A 88 -1.66 -10.04 -16.37
CA ALA A 88 -2.26 -8.85 -15.78
C ALA A 88 -3.18 -8.12 -16.77
N GLU A 89 -4.14 -7.37 -16.26
CA GLU A 89 -5.10 -6.59 -17.05
C GLU A 89 -5.33 -5.21 -16.41
N ARG A 90 -5.50 -4.17 -17.24
CA ARG A 90 -5.65 -2.77 -16.79
C ARG A 90 -7.11 -2.32 -16.90
N GLU A 91 -7.89 -2.57 -15.85
CA GLU A 91 -9.22 -1.98 -15.73
C GLU A 91 -9.10 -0.46 -15.50
N GLN A 92 -9.86 0.34 -16.26
CA GLN A 92 -9.99 1.78 -16.02
C GLN A 92 -11.46 2.18 -16.05
N THR A 93 -12.05 2.34 -14.86
CA THR A 93 -13.42 2.85 -14.72
C THR A 93 -13.53 4.25 -15.33
N ARG A 94 -14.50 4.47 -16.21
CA ARG A 94 -14.89 5.81 -16.68
C ARG A 94 -16.20 6.19 -16.02
N ALA A 95 -16.27 7.36 -15.41
CA ALA A 95 -17.47 7.86 -14.76
C ALA A 95 -17.64 9.36 -15.03
N GLY A 96 -18.82 9.78 -15.48
CA GLY A 96 -19.14 11.20 -15.74
C GLY A 96 -18.13 11.91 -16.67
N GLY A 97 -17.68 11.23 -17.73
CA GLY A 97 -16.71 11.78 -18.69
C GLY A 97 -15.26 11.92 -18.17
N LYS A 98 -14.98 11.50 -16.93
CA LYS A 98 -13.63 11.52 -16.33
C LYS A 98 -13.03 10.12 -16.26
N PHE A 99 -11.75 10.02 -16.56
CA PHE A 99 -10.96 8.80 -16.36
C PHE A 99 -10.75 8.57 -14.87
N GLY A 100 -11.24 7.44 -14.36
CA GLY A 100 -10.98 6.98 -12.99
C GLY A 100 -9.57 6.40 -12.83
N PRO A 101 -9.24 5.94 -11.60
CA PRO A 101 -7.98 5.27 -11.34
C PRO A 101 -7.85 3.99 -12.17
N THR A 102 -6.65 3.71 -12.68
CA THR A 102 -6.34 2.43 -13.31
C THR A 102 -6.11 1.38 -12.22
N VAL A 103 -6.94 0.35 -12.21
CA VAL A 103 -6.76 -0.87 -11.39
C VAL A 103 -5.95 -1.87 -12.22
N LEU A 104 -5.09 -2.64 -11.56
CA LEU A 104 -4.34 -3.72 -12.19
C LEU A 104 -4.85 -5.05 -11.61
N VAL A 105 -5.58 -5.80 -12.42
CA VAL A 105 -5.98 -7.18 -12.12
C VAL A 105 -4.80 -8.10 -12.43
N ILE A 106 -4.60 -9.12 -11.61
CA ILE A 106 -3.51 -10.11 -11.75
C ILE A 106 -4.12 -11.50 -11.87
N PHE A 107 -3.53 -12.33 -12.71
CA PHE A 107 -3.92 -13.73 -12.91
C PHE A 107 -2.72 -14.65 -12.65
N ASP A 108 -2.98 -15.84 -12.13
CA ASP A 108 -2.02 -16.92 -11.98
C ASP A 108 -1.85 -17.73 -13.27
N GLU A 109 -2.90 -17.85 -14.09
CA GLU A 109 -2.84 -18.34 -15.47
C GLU A 109 -2.90 -17.18 -16.50
N PRO A 110 -2.14 -17.26 -17.62
CA PRO A 110 -2.11 -16.20 -18.61
C PRO A 110 -3.37 -16.21 -19.49
N ARG A 111 -4.17 -15.15 -19.43
CA ARG A 111 -5.28 -14.94 -20.36
C ARG A 111 -4.75 -14.66 -21.76
N GLN A 112 -5.45 -15.13 -22.79
CA GLN A 112 -5.19 -14.62 -24.14
C GLN A 112 -5.62 -13.15 -24.23
N PRO A 113 -4.84 -12.28 -24.88
CA PRO A 113 -5.24 -10.89 -25.11
C PRO A 113 -6.40 -10.86 -26.11
N GLY A 114 -7.63 -10.81 -25.59
CA GLY A 114 -8.84 -10.71 -26.39
C GLY A 114 -8.86 -9.43 -27.24
N SER A 115 -9.53 -9.48 -28.39
CA SER A 115 -9.70 -8.32 -29.26
C SER A 115 -10.36 -7.16 -28.52
N VAL A 116 -9.78 -5.96 -28.65
CA VAL A 116 -10.37 -4.75 -28.08
C VAL A 116 -11.55 -4.33 -28.95
N ASN A 117 -12.73 -4.90 -28.67
CA ASN A 117 -13.99 -4.49 -29.27
C ASN A 117 -14.36 -3.08 -28.79
N THR A 118 -13.91 -2.06 -29.53
CA THR A 118 -14.35 -0.67 -29.37
C THR A 118 -15.71 -0.44 -30.02
N ASP A 119 -16.70 -1.25 -29.66
CA ASP A 119 -18.07 -1.11 -30.13
C ASP A 119 -18.83 -0.15 -29.21
N ALA A 120 -18.72 1.15 -29.52
CA ALA A 120 -19.56 2.17 -28.91
C ALA A 120 -20.96 2.11 -29.55
N TYR A 121 -21.91 1.47 -28.87
CA TYR A 121 -23.33 1.60 -29.17
C TYR A 121 -23.82 2.98 -28.73
N ASP A 122 -23.54 3.98 -29.56
CA ASP A 122 -24.19 5.28 -29.51
C ASP A 122 -25.63 5.15 -30.01
N VAL A 123 -26.61 5.52 -29.18
CA VAL A 123 -28.03 5.34 -29.48
C VAL A 123 -28.53 6.56 -30.24
N SER A 124 -28.50 6.46 -31.56
CA SER A 124 -29.06 7.47 -32.46
C SER A 124 -30.59 7.40 -32.43
N ASP A 125 -31.18 8.17 -31.52
CA ASP A 125 -32.61 8.50 -31.53
C ASP A 125 -32.97 9.22 -32.83
N THR A 126 -33.95 8.71 -33.56
CA THR A 126 -34.56 9.40 -34.71
C THR A 126 -36.00 8.89 -34.86
N SER A 127 -36.94 9.83 -34.84
CA SER A 127 -38.37 9.56 -34.99
C SER A 127 -38.74 9.07 -36.40
N GLY A 128 -39.76 8.22 -36.48
CA GLY A 128 -40.26 7.66 -37.74
C GLY A 128 -41.02 8.67 -38.61
N PRO A 129 -41.61 8.19 -39.71
CA PRO A 129 -43.07 8.19 -39.70
C PRO A 129 -43.73 6.86 -40.10
N THR A 130 -45.04 6.85 -39.83
CA THR A 130 -46.11 5.92 -40.20
C THR A 130 -46.02 5.24 -41.57
N ASP A 131 -46.45 3.97 -41.65
CA ASP A 131 -47.82 3.67 -42.14
C ASP A 131 -48.33 2.31 -41.63
N ALA A 132 -49.64 2.07 -41.77
CA ALA A 132 -50.38 1.00 -41.08
C ALA A 132 -51.00 -0.04 -42.02
N PHE A 133 -50.95 -1.33 -41.61
CA PHE A 133 -51.78 -2.49 -42.02
C PHE A 133 -51.48 -3.62 -40.99
N ASP A 134 -52.37 -4.52 -40.54
CA ASP A 134 -53.84 -4.56 -40.47
C ASP A 134 -54.26 -5.65 -39.43
N ALA A 135 -55.55 -5.94 -39.28
CA ALA A 135 -56.18 -6.61 -38.13
C ALA A 135 -55.92 -8.12 -37.92
N SER A 136 -56.32 -8.57 -36.72
CA SER A 136 -56.58 -9.97 -36.27
C SER A 136 -55.36 -10.90 -36.12
N GLU A 137 -55.40 -11.96 -35.30
CA GLU A 137 -56.55 -12.71 -34.76
C GLU A 137 -56.43 -13.06 -33.25
N THR A 138 -57.49 -13.60 -32.66
CA THR A 138 -57.69 -13.82 -31.21
C THR A 138 -57.74 -15.30 -30.82
N ALA A 139 -57.69 -15.54 -29.49
CA ALA A 139 -57.89 -16.83 -28.80
C ALA A 139 -56.68 -17.79 -28.81
N ASP A 140 -56.49 -18.70 -27.85
CA ASP A 140 -57.36 -19.00 -26.68
C ASP A 140 -56.58 -19.40 -25.41
N ALA A 141 -57.31 -19.55 -24.30
CA ALA A 141 -56.91 -20.08 -23.00
C ALA A 141 -57.97 -21.15 -22.58
N PRO A 142 -57.95 -21.78 -21.37
CA PRO A 142 -56.99 -21.76 -20.28
C PRO A 142 -56.19 -23.10 -20.24
N GLU A 143 -56.13 -24.01 -19.26
CA GLU A 143 -56.71 -24.16 -17.90
C GLU A 143 -55.71 -24.88 -16.96
N ALA A 144 -56.17 -25.75 -16.05
CA ALA A 144 -55.43 -26.23 -14.89
C ALA A 144 -55.43 -27.76 -14.76
N ALA A 145 -54.51 -28.29 -13.94
CA ALA A 145 -54.82 -29.38 -13.00
C ALA A 145 -53.78 -29.46 -11.87
N ASP A 146 -54.30 -29.42 -10.66
CA ASP A 146 -53.67 -29.60 -9.36
C ASP A 146 -52.82 -30.87 -9.19
N THR A 147 -51.92 -30.87 -8.20
CA THR A 147 -52.13 -31.61 -6.93
C THR A 147 -50.89 -31.51 -6.02
N SER A 148 -51.10 -31.29 -4.73
CA SER A 148 -50.06 -31.32 -3.69
C SER A 148 -50.12 -32.62 -2.88
N CYS A 149 -49.01 -33.00 -2.22
CA CYS A 149 -49.01 -33.38 -0.80
C CYS A 149 -47.60 -33.66 -0.25
N SER A 150 -47.51 -33.77 1.08
CA SER A 150 -46.26 -33.73 1.87
C SER A 150 -45.94 -35.06 2.58
N SER A 151 -44.78 -35.10 3.25
CA SER A 151 -44.35 -36.05 4.30
C SER A 151 -43.96 -37.48 3.84
N GLY A 152 -43.09 -38.21 4.57
CA GLY A 152 -42.30 -37.83 5.75
C GLY A 152 -41.59 -39.03 6.42
N GLY A 153 -40.73 -38.75 7.41
CA GLY A 153 -39.94 -39.72 8.20
C GLY A 153 -38.64 -40.17 7.51
N SER A 154 -37.45 -40.25 8.11
CA SER A 154 -36.95 -40.53 9.48
C SER A 154 -36.77 -42.02 9.83
N ASP A 155 -35.52 -42.47 9.97
CA ASP A 155 -34.97 -43.06 11.20
C ASP A 155 -33.44 -43.27 11.09
N ALA A 156 -32.78 -43.76 12.16
CA ALA A 156 -31.34 -43.57 12.39
C ALA A 156 -30.60 -44.77 13.02
N ALA A 157 -29.26 -44.64 13.12
CA ALA A 157 -28.28 -45.58 13.72
C ALA A 157 -28.00 -46.87 12.89
N ASP A 158 -26.89 -47.61 13.07
CA ASP A 158 -25.83 -47.53 14.08
C ASP A 158 -24.40 -47.86 13.52
N ALA A 159 -23.40 -47.99 14.40
CA ALA A 159 -21.98 -47.76 14.18
C ALA A 159 -21.10 -48.85 13.48
N ALA A 160 -20.06 -48.33 12.81
CA ALA A 160 -18.65 -48.77 12.80
C ALA A 160 -18.23 -50.22 12.48
N SER A 161 -17.38 -50.37 11.43
CA SER A 161 -15.95 -50.72 11.64
C SER A 161 -15.06 -50.77 10.37
N LYS A 162 -13.82 -50.29 10.51
CA LYS A 162 -12.55 -50.73 9.89
C LYS A 162 -12.56 -51.31 8.46
N SER A 163 -11.82 -50.66 7.55
CA SER A 163 -10.65 -51.27 6.87
C SER A 163 -9.78 -50.26 6.12
N VAL A 164 -8.50 -50.59 5.93
CA VAL A 164 -7.52 -49.82 5.13
C VAL A 164 -7.31 -50.54 3.80
N ALA A 165 -7.32 -49.80 2.68
CA ALA A 165 -6.96 -50.32 1.36
C ALA A 165 -5.55 -49.84 0.96
N PHE A 166 -4.79 -50.70 0.29
CA PHE A 166 -3.39 -50.46 -0.09
C PHE A 166 -3.23 -50.30 -1.61
N LEU A 167 -2.11 -49.74 -2.05
CA LEU A 167 -1.78 -49.49 -3.46
C LEU A 167 -1.52 -50.78 -4.26
N PRO A 168 -1.81 -50.80 -5.57
CA PRO A 168 -0.99 -51.49 -6.56
C PRO A 168 0.08 -50.55 -7.11
N GLN A 169 1.32 -51.05 -7.26
CA GLN A 169 2.40 -50.37 -7.97
C GLN A 169 2.41 -50.77 -9.45
N THR A 170 3.03 -49.96 -10.31
CA THR A 170 3.34 -50.31 -11.71
C THR A 170 4.85 -50.25 -11.91
N GLU A 171 5.43 -51.28 -12.54
CA GLU A 171 6.89 -51.44 -12.64
C GLU A 171 7.52 -50.71 -13.84
N LEU A 172 8.84 -50.54 -13.79
CA LEU A 172 9.68 -49.95 -14.84
C LEU A 172 10.59 -51.02 -15.46
N PRO A 173 10.77 -51.07 -16.79
CA PRO A 173 11.77 -51.92 -17.44
C PRO A 173 13.20 -51.37 -17.35
N SER A 174 14.17 -52.24 -17.66
CA SER A 174 15.63 -52.05 -17.43
C SER A 174 16.34 -51.03 -18.35
N PRO A 175 17.55 -50.55 -17.97
CA PRO A 175 18.28 -49.47 -18.65
C PRO A 175 19.28 -49.94 -19.71
N ALA A 176 19.84 -48.98 -20.46
CA ALA A 176 21.01 -49.17 -21.33
C ALA A 176 22.01 -47.99 -21.20
N GLU A 177 23.29 -48.33 -21.07
CA GLU A 177 24.51 -47.50 -21.10
C GLU A 177 25.54 -48.24 -21.99
N PRO A 178 26.58 -47.62 -22.60
CA PRO A 178 27.45 -46.56 -22.05
C PRO A 178 27.65 -45.38 -23.06
N SER A 179 28.63 -44.45 -23.01
CA SER A 179 29.98 -44.44 -22.40
C SER A 179 30.51 -43.01 -22.15
N PRO A 180 31.58 -42.81 -21.33
CA PRO A 180 31.92 -41.51 -20.72
C PRO A 180 33.12 -40.77 -21.35
N VAL A 181 33.27 -39.48 -21.00
CA VAL A 181 34.52 -38.70 -21.17
C VAL A 181 34.82 -37.87 -19.90
N LEU A 182 36.10 -37.81 -19.52
CA LEU A 182 36.72 -37.02 -18.44
C LEU A 182 38.10 -36.50 -18.95
N PRO A 183 38.82 -35.56 -18.28
CA PRO A 183 38.53 -34.83 -17.04
C PRO A 183 38.17 -33.35 -17.33
N ALA A 184 38.78 -32.22 -16.91
CA ALA A 184 40.02 -31.82 -16.21
C ALA A 184 39.75 -30.55 -15.31
N PRO A 185 40.64 -30.15 -14.36
CA PRO A 185 40.19 -29.46 -13.15
C PRO A 185 40.60 -27.98 -12.96
N GLY A 186 39.70 -27.23 -12.29
CA GLY A 186 40.04 -26.30 -11.20
C GLY A 186 40.57 -24.89 -11.53
N LYS A 187 39.99 -23.88 -10.86
CA LYS A 187 40.69 -22.67 -10.37
C LYS A 187 39.87 -21.98 -9.27
N SER A 188 40.58 -21.33 -8.36
CA SER A 188 40.02 -20.74 -7.13
C SER A 188 39.17 -19.50 -7.40
N ALA A 189 38.17 -19.26 -6.54
CA ALA A 189 37.41 -18.01 -6.56
C ALA A 189 38.31 -16.82 -6.21
N LEU A 190 38.29 -15.79 -7.04
CA LEU A 190 38.98 -14.51 -6.83
C LEU A 190 37.94 -13.40 -6.66
N SER A 191 38.17 -12.49 -5.70
CA SER A 191 37.38 -11.26 -5.56
C SER A 191 37.69 -10.30 -6.71
N ASN A 192 36.66 -9.66 -7.30
CA ASN A 192 36.51 -8.19 -7.22
C ASN A 192 35.30 -7.62 -7.99
N ASN A 193 34.46 -6.88 -7.25
CA ASN A 193 33.94 -5.54 -7.52
C ASN A 193 33.48 -5.05 -8.92
N LEU A 194 32.24 -4.52 -8.91
CA LEU A 194 31.76 -3.27 -9.56
C LEU A 194 31.32 -3.23 -11.05
N ASN A 195 30.29 -2.39 -11.25
CA ASN A 195 29.80 -1.73 -12.47
C ASN A 195 29.10 -2.54 -13.59
N LEU A 196 27.77 -2.37 -13.68
CA LEU A 196 26.91 -2.09 -14.86
C LEU A 196 25.43 -2.36 -14.46
N ALA A 197 24.38 -1.70 -14.97
CA ALA A 197 24.24 -0.33 -15.44
C ALA A 197 22.78 0.12 -15.16
N LYS A 198 22.55 1.37 -14.75
CA LYS A 198 21.19 1.95 -14.69
C LYS A 198 20.89 2.68 -15.99
N THR A 199 19.84 2.25 -16.69
CA THR A 199 19.25 2.91 -17.86
C THR A 199 18.10 3.81 -17.40
N ASP A 200 18.26 5.12 -17.57
CA ASP A 200 17.15 6.07 -17.57
C ASP A 200 16.37 5.94 -18.89
N SER A 201 15.05 6.08 -18.86
CA SER A 201 14.22 6.12 -20.07
C SER A 201 13.07 7.12 -19.94
N TYR A 202 13.32 8.39 -20.26
CA TYR A 202 12.29 9.35 -20.65
C TYR A 202 12.86 10.37 -21.64
N GLN A 203 12.32 10.36 -22.86
CA GLN A 203 12.33 11.51 -23.76
C GLN A 203 10.87 11.91 -23.98
N GLY A 204 10.61 13.22 -24.07
CA GLY A 204 9.35 13.74 -24.61
C GLY A 204 9.32 13.62 -26.13
N GLU A 205 8.14 13.71 -26.70
CA GLU A 205 7.89 13.48 -28.14
C GLU A 205 8.44 14.61 -29.03
N GLY A 206 8.81 14.26 -30.26
CA GLY A 206 9.23 15.20 -31.29
C GLY A 206 9.44 14.51 -32.64
N ALA A 207 8.60 14.86 -33.62
CA ALA A 207 8.65 14.59 -35.07
C ALA A 207 9.43 13.36 -35.59
N ARG A 208 8.71 12.48 -36.30
CA ARG A 208 9.28 11.32 -37.01
C ARG A 208 9.53 11.64 -38.49
N GLU A 209 10.79 11.56 -38.91
CA GLU A 209 11.26 11.47 -40.31
C GLU A 209 12.38 10.39 -40.38
N PRO A 210 12.69 9.81 -41.55
CA PRO A 210 13.38 8.51 -41.62
C PRO A 210 14.91 8.58 -41.37
N ALA A 211 15.46 7.45 -40.92
CA ALA A 211 16.87 7.34 -40.55
C ALA A 211 17.78 6.98 -41.73
N GLY A 212 18.83 7.79 -41.93
CA GLY A 212 20.09 7.33 -42.54
C GLY A 212 20.98 6.67 -41.47
N ASP A 213 21.67 5.59 -41.83
CA ASP A 213 22.47 4.80 -40.89
C ASP A 213 23.85 5.41 -40.60
N GLY A 214 24.41 5.12 -39.41
CA GLY A 214 25.72 5.61 -38.95
C GLY A 214 25.70 6.27 -37.57
N ARG A 215 25.43 5.51 -36.50
CA ARG A 215 25.38 6.05 -35.12
C ARG A 215 25.97 5.11 -34.06
N GLY A 216 27.30 4.94 -34.07
CA GLY A 216 28.02 4.02 -33.17
C GLY A 216 28.78 4.65 -31.99
N VAL A 217 29.48 5.79 -32.19
CA VAL A 217 30.44 6.33 -31.20
C VAL A 217 29.91 7.57 -30.48
N ALA A 218 29.52 8.62 -31.21
CA ALA A 218 29.15 9.91 -30.64
C ALA A 218 27.98 9.88 -29.64
N ASP A 219 27.06 8.92 -29.76
CA ASP A 219 25.95 8.74 -28.82
C ASP A 219 26.42 8.28 -27.43
N VAL A 220 27.52 7.53 -27.35
CA VAL A 220 28.09 7.03 -26.09
C VAL A 220 28.71 8.17 -25.27
N ASP A 221 29.46 9.05 -25.94
CA ASP A 221 30.10 10.21 -25.30
C ASP A 221 29.09 11.26 -24.84
N ASP A 222 28.07 11.56 -25.65
CA ASP A 222 26.95 12.42 -25.25
C ASP A 222 26.20 11.83 -24.04
N ARG A 223 25.92 10.52 -24.05
CA ARG A 223 25.32 9.81 -22.92
C ARG A 223 26.20 9.83 -21.66
N ALA A 224 27.52 9.82 -21.80
CA ALA A 224 28.46 9.99 -20.69
C ALA A 224 28.46 11.44 -20.15
N ALA A 225 28.50 12.44 -21.03
CA ALA A 225 28.43 13.86 -20.68
C ALA A 225 27.13 14.20 -19.95
N ARG A 226 25.98 13.73 -20.45
CA ARG A 226 24.66 13.88 -19.80
C ARG A 226 24.62 13.29 -18.39
N ARG A 227 25.26 12.13 -18.17
CA ARG A 227 25.38 11.50 -16.84
C ARG A 227 26.22 12.37 -15.89
N LEU A 228 27.37 12.85 -16.34
CA LEU A 228 28.25 13.71 -15.54
C LEU A 228 27.57 15.04 -15.16
N ALA A 229 26.86 15.67 -16.11
CA ALA A 229 26.07 16.87 -15.87
C ALA A 229 24.96 16.62 -14.84
N ARG A 230 24.21 15.51 -14.96
CA ARG A 230 23.14 15.15 -14.00
C ARG A 230 23.70 14.86 -12.60
N ALA A 231 24.87 14.22 -12.50
CA ALA A 231 25.56 13.99 -11.23
C ALA A 231 25.94 15.33 -10.56
N ARG A 232 26.53 16.27 -11.32
CA ARG A 232 26.90 17.61 -10.83
C ARG A 232 25.70 18.42 -10.32
N ILE A 233 24.56 18.35 -11.02
CA ILE A 233 23.30 18.98 -10.57
C ILE A 233 22.81 18.35 -9.26
N GLY A 234 23.00 17.04 -9.08
CA GLY A 234 22.69 16.33 -7.83
C GLY A 234 23.60 16.74 -6.67
N GLU A 235 24.91 16.84 -6.90
CA GLU A 235 25.88 17.33 -5.91
C GLU A 235 25.56 18.76 -5.45
N GLN A 236 25.24 19.66 -6.39
CA GLN A 236 24.80 21.02 -6.06
C GLN A 236 23.54 21.03 -5.17
N PHE A 237 22.58 20.15 -5.42
CA PHE A 237 21.41 19.96 -4.53
C PHE A 237 21.84 19.48 -3.14
N ASP A 238 22.68 18.46 -3.06
CA ASP A 238 23.09 17.85 -1.79
C ASP A 238 24.03 18.75 -0.95
N ILE A 239 24.61 19.79 -1.54
CA ILE A 239 25.27 20.90 -0.85
C ILE A 239 24.22 21.93 -0.40
N TRP A 240 23.39 22.42 -1.34
CA TRP A 240 22.39 23.46 -1.10
C TRP A 240 21.36 23.08 -0.02
N PHE A 241 20.85 21.85 -0.06
CA PHE A 241 19.82 21.34 0.85
C PHE A 241 20.30 21.26 2.31
N LYS A 242 21.62 21.12 2.54
CA LYS A 242 22.22 21.14 3.89
C LYS A 242 22.21 22.51 4.56
N MET A 243 21.95 23.59 3.82
CA MET A 243 21.84 24.94 4.41
C MET A 243 20.55 25.13 5.22
N TRP A 244 19.52 24.29 5.04
CA TRP A 244 18.25 24.46 5.75
C TRP A 244 18.32 24.01 7.21
N PRO A 245 17.84 24.81 8.18
CA PRO A 245 17.78 24.41 9.59
C PRO A 245 16.86 23.21 9.89
N ARG A 246 15.85 22.97 9.05
CA ARG A 246 14.88 21.86 9.14
C ARG A 246 14.43 21.43 7.73
N PRO A 247 15.26 20.68 6.97
CA PRO A 247 15.05 20.49 5.53
C PRO A 247 13.90 19.52 5.16
N GLY A 248 13.49 18.62 6.07
CA GLY A 248 12.43 17.65 5.81
C GLY A 248 12.85 16.51 4.87
N ASN A 249 11.90 15.93 4.13
CA ASN A 249 12.18 14.88 3.15
C ASN A 249 12.80 15.50 1.86
N PRO A 250 13.99 15.02 1.40
CA PRO A 250 14.65 15.54 0.20
C PRO A 250 13.94 15.27 -1.12
N ASP A 251 13.12 14.23 -1.26
CA ASP A 251 12.60 13.75 -2.56
C ASP A 251 11.80 14.82 -3.31
N PHE A 252 10.92 15.53 -2.60
CA PHE A 252 10.11 16.60 -3.19
C PHE A 252 10.95 17.82 -3.59
N ALA A 253 12.02 18.12 -2.84
CA ALA A 253 12.93 19.21 -3.14
C ALA A 253 13.88 18.85 -4.28
N ARG A 254 14.41 17.63 -4.31
CA ARG A 254 15.27 17.09 -5.37
C ARG A 254 14.52 17.09 -6.72
N ASN A 255 13.25 16.68 -6.73
CA ASN A 255 12.42 16.75 -7.93
C ASN A 255 12.20 18.19 -8.42
N ALA A 256 11.95 19.16 -7.52
CA ALA A 256 11.83 20.57 -7.89
C ALA A 256 13.17 21.15 -8.41
N TRP A 257 14.30 20.74 -7.82
CA TRP A 257 15.65 21.18 -8.19
C TRP A 257 16.06 20.74 -9.60
N PHE A 258 15.79 19.49 -9.96
CA PHE A 258 16.06 18.98 -11.32
C PHE A 258 15.13 19.60 -12.38
N ALA A 259 13.98 20.16 -11.99
CA ALA A 259 13.06 20.87 -12.89
C ALA A 259 13.47 22.34 -13.17
N LEU A 260 14.42 22.91 -12.42
CA LEU A 260 14.95 24.25 -12.70
C LEU A 260 15.87 24.26 -13.94
N SER A 261 15.98 25.41 -14.59
CA SER A 261 17.06 25.69 -15.56
C SER A 261 18.42 25.87 -14.88
N ALA A 262 19.50 25.97 -15.67
CA ALA A 262 20.87 26.14 -15.12
C ALA A 262 21.03 27.47 -14.35
N GLY A 263 20.69 28.60 -14.97
CA GLY A 263 20.74 29.93 -14.31
C GLY A 263 19.74 30.08 -13.15
N GLU A 264 18.64 29.33 -13.15
CA GLU A 264 17.75 29.26 -11.99
C GLU A 264 18.38 28.56 -10.79
N ARG A 265 19.15 27.49 -10.99
CA ARG A 265 19.93 26.88 -9.89
C ARG A 265 21.03 27.83 -9.40
N GLU A 266 21.73 28.49 -10.29
CA GLU A 266 22.81 29.43 -9.96
C GLU A 266 22.29 30.61 -9.10
N THR A 267 21.28 31.34 -9.60
CA THR A 267 20.63 32.42 -8.84
C THR A 267 19.93 31.95 -7.56
N CYS A 268 19.45 30.71 -7.52
CA CYS A 268 18.93 30.08 -6.30
C CYS A 268 20.04 29.87 -5.27
N ILE A 269 21.18 29.29 -5.66
CA ILE A 269 22.32 29.03 -4.76
C ILE A 269 22.83 30.35 -4.16
N GLU A 270 23.04 31.36 -5.01
CA GLU A 270 23.55 32.68 -4.62
C GLU A 270 22.66 33.39 -3.59
N ARG A 271 21.35 33.45 -3.84
CA ARG A 271 20.41 34.23 -3.02
C ARG A 271 19.82 33.45 -1.84
N THR A 272 20.00 32.13 -1.79
CA THR A 272 19.53 31.27 -0.68
C THR A 272 20.07 31.69 0.70
N PRO A 273 21.39 31.90 0.92
CA PRO A 273 21.89 32.32 2.22
C PRO A 273 21.27 33.62 2.74
N ALA A 274 21.02 34.59 1.86
CA ALA A 274 20.37 35.84 2.20
C ALA A 274 18.88 35.61 2.59
N TYR A 275 18.16 34.75 1.88
CA TYR A 275 16.79 34.35 2.25
C TYR A 275 16.73 33.68 3.63
N LEU A 276 17.64 32.71 3.88
CA LEU A 276 17.72 31.96 5.13
C LEU A 276 18.10 32.84 6.34
N ALA A 277 18.81 33.95 6.11
CA ALA A 277 19.17 34.94 7.13
C ALA A 277 18.11 36.03 7.35
N TRP A 278 17.32 36.34 6.32
CA TRP A 278 16.26 37.36 6.37
C TRP A 278 14.93 36.84 6.94
N THR A 279 14.58 35.58 6.66
CA THR A 279 13.28 35.00 7.04
C THR A 279 13.29 34.52 8.49
N ALA A 280 12.21 34.76 9.24
CA ALA A 280 12.03 34.20 10.58
C ALA A 280 11.99 32.66 10.56
N ARG A 281 12.29 32.02 11.71
CA ARG A 281 12.44 30.54 11.75
C ARG A 281 11.09 29.81 11.75
N GLU A 282 10.03 30.49 12.13
CA GLU A 282 8.63 30.09 12.04
C GLU A 282 8.09 30.21 10.60
N ASP A 283 8.40 31.32 9.90
CA ASP A 283 7.92 31.60 8.53
C ASP A 283 8.73 30.92 7.43
N LEU A 284 9.80 30.19 7.79
CA LEU A 284 10.76 29.65 6.83
C LEU A 284 10.14 28.55 5.95
N SER A 285 9.96 28.87 4.65
CA SER A 285 9.39 27.93 3.70
C SER A 285 10.25 26.65 3.54
N ALA A 286 9.57 25.51 3.44
CA ALA A 286 10.23 24.22 3.22
C ALA A 286 10.95 24.20 1.86
N PRO A 287 12.10 23.50 1.70
CA PRO A 287 12.93 23.57 0.48
C PRO A 287 12.15 23.30 -0.82
N ALA A 288 11.21 22.35 -0.81
CA ALA A 288 10.39 22.01 -1.97
C ALA A 288 9.34 23.08 -2.33
N VAL A 289 8.93 23.91 -1.38
CA VAL A 289 8.01 25.05 -1.60
C VAL A 289 8.82 26.24 -2.12
N TYR A 290 9.93 26.56 -1.45
CA TYR A 290 10.90 27.58 -1.85
C TYR A 290 11.32 27.45 -3.33
N LEU A 291 11.68 26.23 -3.75
CA LEU A 291 12.06 25.92 -5.14
C LEU A 291 10.92 26.11 -6.15
N LYS A 292 9.69 25.74 -5.80
CA LYS A 292 8.52 25.85 -6.68
C LYS A 292 8.03 27.30 -6.82
N ALA A 293 8.04 28.05 -5.72
CA ALA A 293 7.66 29.47 -5.69
C ALA A 293 8.73 30.38 -6.31
N ARG A 294 9.97 29.90 -6.46
CA ARG A 294 11.14 30.71 -6.86
C ARG A 294 11.44 31.88 -5.90
N ALA A 295 11.22 31.67 -4.60
CA ALA A 295 11.14 32.74 -3.59
C ALA A 295 12.41 33.61 -3.45
N TRP A 296 13.57 33.19 -3.99
CA TRP A 296 14.76 34.06 -4.09
C TRP A 296 14.53 35.29 -4.97
N ARG A 297 13.61 35.23 -5.94
CA ARG A 297 13.24 36.33 -6.84
C ARG A 297 12.38 37.40 -6.16
N GLU A 298 11.58 37.01 -5.18
CA GLU A 298 10.63 37.88 -4.47
C GLU A 298 11.28 38.64 -3.29
N MET A 299 12.56 38.37 -3.02
CA MET A 299 13.34 39.10 -2.01
C MET A 299 13.55 40.57 -2.39
N PRO A 300 13.37 41.53 -1.46
CA PRO A 300 13.69 42.94 -1.66
C PRO A 300 15.10 43.19 -2.21
N GLU A 301 15.19 44.01 -3.26
CA GLU A 301 16.45 44.41 -3.86
C GLU A 301 17.29 45.22 -2.87
N GLY A 302 18.55 44.79 -2.67
CA GLY A 302 19.46 45.35 -1.66
C GLY A 302 19.89 44.37 -0.56
N LEU A 303 19.15 43.26 -0.33
CA LEU A 303 19.53 42.26 0.70
C LEU A 303 20.75 41.40 0.33
N ALA A 304 21.11 41.32 -0.95
CA ALA A 304 22.21 40.46 -1.44
C ALA A 304 23.64 40.96 -1.10
N GLY A 305 23.78 42.11 -0.42
CA GLY A 305 25.06 42.84 -0.33
C GLY A 305 25.55 43.25 1.07
N ARG A 306 24.99 42.71 2.17
CA ARG A 306 25.45 43.04 3.53
C ARG A 306 25.61 41.82 4.43
N GLN A 307 26.85 41.42 4.68
CA GLN A 307 27.19 40.59 5.83
C GLN A 307 27.10 41.44 7.10
N GLY A 308 26.36 40.95 8.11
CA GLY A 308 26.45 41.43 9.49
C GLY A 308 25.82 42.78 9.79
N GLN A 309 24.50 42.81 10.02
CA GLN A 309 23.94 43.54 11.17
C GLN A 309 22.53 43.05 11.49
N SER A 310 22.27 42.75 12.77
CA SER A 310 20.93 42.45 13.27
C SER A 310 20.13 43.73 13.45
N HIS A 311 19.03 43.89 12.73
CA HIS A 311 18.02 44.90 13.04
C HIS A 311 16.62 44.31 12.95
N ALA A 312 15.96 44.23 14.09
CA ALA A 312 14.53 44.02 14.14
C ALA A 312 13.82 45.25 13.55
N TYR A 313 12.78 45.02 12.76
CA TYR A 313 11.83 46.06 12.35
C TYR A 313 10.42 45.56 12.61
N ALA A 314 9.74 46.19 13.55
CA ALA A 314 8.31 46.01 13.73
C ALA A 314 7.57 46.55 12.48
N ARG A 315 6.53 45.84 12.04
CA ARG A 315 5.50 46.41 11.17
C ARG A 315 4.20 46.51 11.94
N THR A 316 3.83 47.73 12.27
CA THR A 316 2.42 48.09 12.43
C THR A 316 1.74 47.98 11.07
N HIS A 317 0.52 47.45 11.06
CA HIS A 317 -0.43 47.63 9.96
C HIS A 317 -1.76 48.13 10.55
N PRO A 318 -2.51 48.97 9.81
CA PRO A 318 -3.59 49.75 10.39
C PRO A 318 -4.93 49.00 10.46
N HIS A 319 -5.77 49.55 11.32
CA HIS A 319 -7.16 49.20 11.63
C HIS A 319 -8.10 49.23 10.41
N VAL A 320 -8.89 48.17 10.23
CA VAL A 320 -10.11 48.14 9.39
C VAL A 320 -11.18 47.32 10.11
N ASP A 321 -12.23 47.98 10.59
CA ASP A 321 -13.37 47.35 11.25
C ASP A 321 -14.38 46.79 10.24
N ALA A 322 -14.83 45.56 10.48
CA ALA A 322 -16.16 45.08 10.11
C ALA A 322 -16.53 43.90 11.04
N CYS A 323 -17.58 44.07 11.85
CA CYS A 323 -17.88 43.12 12.92
C CYS A 323 -18.50 41.80 12.43
N ALA A 324 -17.95 40.67 12.87
CA ALA A 324 -18.67 39.41 13.03
C ALA A 324 -18.14 38.73 14.32
N GLN A 325 -18.99 38.59 15.34
CA GLN A 325 -18.57 38.18 16.68
C GLN A 325 -18.57 36.65 16.84
N ALA A 326 -17.39 36.06 17.03
CA ALA A 326 -17.21 34.74 17.64
C ALA A 326 -15.78 34.60 18.21
N ASP A 327 -15.66 34.61 19.54
CA ASP A 327 -14.49 34.12 20.29
C ASP A 327 -14.99 32.85 21.03
N PRO A 328 -14.18 31.77 21.16
CA PRO A 328 -13.19 31.75 22.24
C PRO A 328 -11.83 31.08 21.93
N GLN A 329 -10.80 31.60 22.58
CA GLN A 329 -9.58 30.88 23.03
C GLN A 329 -8.82 30.03 21.99
N THR A 330 -7.93 30.65 21.22
CA THR A 330 -6.81 29.94 20.57
C THR A 330 -5.77 29.45 21.60
N ARG A 331 -6.08 28.38 22.35
CA ARG A 331 -5.10 27.68 23.19
C ARG A 331 -3.96 27.13 22.32
N SER A 332 -2.72 27.39 22.71
CA SER A 332 -1.53 26.83 22.04
C SER A 332 -1.49 25.32 22.21
N SER A 333 -1.98 24.59 21.20
CA SER A 333 -2.12 23.14 21.26
C SER A 333 -0.77 22.45 21.07
N THR A 334 -0.13 22.07 22.18
CA THR A 334 1.15 21.36 22.14
C THR A 334 0.97 19.99 21.48
N HIS A 335 1.60 19.83 20.32
CA HIS A 335 1.63 18.58 19.56
C HIS A 335 2.84 17.74 19.96
N VAL A 336 2.62 16.46 20.26
CA VAL A 336 3.66 15.49 20.61
C VAL A 336 3.58 14.26 19.71
N ILE A 337 4.67 13.49 19.64
CA ILE A 337 4.66 12.15 19.02
C ILE A 337 4.15 11.17 20.08
N ALA A 338 3.05 10.47 19.79
CA ALA A 338 2.52 9.45 20.68
C ALA A 338 3.17 8.09 20.40
N LYS A 339 3.70 7.44 21.44
CA LYS A 339 4.21 6.06 21.35
C LYS A 339 3.08 5.13 20.90
N VAL A 340 3.30 4.34 19.83
CA VAL A 340 2.39 3.29 19.36
C VAL A 340 1.96 2.39 20.53
N CYS A 341 0.67 2.10 20.61
CA CYS A 341 0.02 1.37 21.70
C CYS A 341 0.20 1.94 23.13
N GLY A 342 0.85 3.09 23.30
CA GLY A 342 0.98 3.79 24.60
C GLY A 342 -0.24 4.65 24.93
N LYS A 343 -0.38 5.05 26.21
CA LYS A 343 -1.58 5.73 26.77
C LYS A 343 -2.20 6.80 25.86
N LEU A 344 -1.40 7.76 25.37
CA LEU A 344 -1.89 8.86 24.49
C LEU A 344 -2.31 8.39 23.09
N TRP A 345 -1.66 7.37 22.52
CA TRP A 345 -2.05 6.79 21.25
C TRP A 345 -3.36 6.01 21.41
N MET A 346 -3.45 5.16 22.44
CA MET A 346 -4.64 4.35 22.71
C MET A 346 -5.85 5.20 23.13
N GLY A 347 -5.64 6.30 23.87
CA GLY A 347 -6.71 7.25 24.15
C GLY A 347 -7.26 7.94 22.91
N ARG A 348 -6.42 8.30 21.92
CA ARG A 348 -6.91 8.79 20.61
C ARG A 348 -7.59 7.72 19.79
N HIS A 349 -7.11 6.48 19.86
CA HIS A 349 -7.72 5.32 19.21
C HIS A 349 -9.15 5.11 19.72
N PHE A 350 -9.34 5.03 21.05
CA PHE A 350 -10.67 4.95 21.66
C PHE A 350 -11.53 6.20 21.42
N GLN A 351 -10.98 7.41 21.57
CA GLN A 351 -11.72 8.65 21.31
C GLN A 351 -12.24 8.71 19.86
N ALA A 352 -11.50 8.16 18.89
CA ALA A 352 -11.93 8.06 17.51
C ALA A 352 -13.00 6.97 17.30
N LEU A 353 -12.83 5.78 17.90
CA LEU A 353 -13.80 4.68 17.84
C LEU A 353 -15.14 5.00 18.54
N LEU A 354 -15.11 5.85 19.56
CA LEU A 354 -16.31 6.35 20.28
C LEU A 354 -17.10 7.40 19.48
N CYS A 355 -16.57 7.91 18.38
CA CYS A 355 -17.35 8.68 17.40
C CYS A 355 -18.02 7.73 16.39
N GLU A 356 -19.10 8.20 15.75
CA GLU A 356 -19.72 7.45 14.66
C GLU A 356 -18.75 7.20 13.49
N PRO A 357 -18.88 6.07 12.77
CA PRO A 357 -18.02 5.77 11.63
C PRO A 357 -18.28 6.73 10.46
N THR A 358 -17.33 7.63 10.22
CA THR A 358 -17.36 8.67 9.18
C THR A 358 -16.70 8.26 7.86
N GLY A 359 -16.08 7.08 7.80
CA GLY A 359 -15.42 6.56 6.61
C GLY A 359 -16.38 6.02 5.56
N GLN A 360 -16.14 6.36 4.29
CA GLN A 360 -17.00 5.96 3.17
C GLN A 360 -16.84 4.45 2.87
N LEU A 361 -17.92 3.69 3.09
CA LEU A 361 -17.93 2.24 2.86
C LEU A 361 -18.18 1.95 1.37
N VAL A 362 -17.11 1.80 0.60
CA VAL A 362 -17.18 1.43 -0.82
C VAL A 362 -17.26 -0.10 -0.95
N ILE A 363 -18.39 -0.57 -1.47
CA ILE A 363 -18.52 -1.92 -2.03
C ILE A 363 -17.97 -1.85 -3.46
N THR A 364 -16.97 -2.69 -3.78
CA THR A 364 -16.35 -2.77 -5.12
C THR A 364 -16.96 -3.90 -5.96
N ALA A 365 -16.70 -3.93 -7.26
CA ALA A 365 -17.09 -5.06 -8.12
C ALA A 365 -16.45 -6.41 -7.69
N PHE A 366 -15.37 -6.42 -6.92
CA PHE A 366 -14.84 -7.64 -6.28
C PHE A 366 -15.69 -8.07 -5.08
N ASP A 367 -16.13 -7.10 -4.27
CA ASP A 367 -17.04 -7.33 -3.14
C ASP A 367 -18.41 -7.80 -3.62
N GLU A 368 -18.93 -7.25 -4.72
CA GLU A 368 -20.15 -7.72 -5.37
C GLU A 368 -20.00 -9.16 -5.90
N ARG A 369 -18.85 -9.50 -6.50
CA ARG A 369 -18.55 -10.88 -6.90
C ARG A 369 -18.49 -11.84 -5.70
N ARG A 370 -17.96 -11.43 -4.53
CA ARG A 370 -18.01 -12.21 -3.27
C ARG A 370 -19.43 -12.42 -2.74
N ILE A 371 -20.32 -11.44 -2.94
CA ILE A 371 -21.75 -11.56 -2.57
C ILE A 371 -22.47 -12.51 -3.55
N THR A 372 -22.30 -12.30 -4.86
CA THR A 372 -23.01 -13.06 -5.90
C THR A 372 -22.59 -14.54 -5.93
N SER A 373 -21.35 -14.88 -5.59
CA SER A 373 -20.90 -16.28 -5.45
C SER A 373 -21.33 -16.94 -4.14
N GLY A 374 -21.99 -16.21 -3.23
CA GLY A 374 -22.34 -16.69 -1.89
C GLY A 374 -21.16 -16.82 -0.93
N ALA A 375 -19.94 -16.41 -1.33
CA ALA A 375 -18.74 -16.54 -0.50
C ALA A 375 -18.77 -15.68 0.76
N VAL A 376 -19.42 -14.51 0.73
CA VAL A 376 -19.63 -13.64 1.90
C VAL A 376 -21.00 -12.94 1.78
N SER A 377 -21.78 -12.90 2.87
CA SER A 377 -23.05 -12.15 2.87
C SER A 377 -22.81 -10.63 2.81
N ARG A 378 -23.73 -9.89 2.19
CA ARG A 378 -23.64 -8.41 2.10
C ARG A 378 -23.52 -7.75 3.47
N GLU A 379 -24.12 -8.34 4.51
CA GLU A 379 -24.03 -7.88 5.89
C GLU A 379 -22.65 -8.13 6.50
N ALA A 380 -22.11 -9.35 6.42
CA ALA A 380 -20.77 -9.67 6.92
C ALA A 380 -19.69 -8.82 6.24
N LEU A 381 -19.88 -8.54 4.95
CA LEU A 381 -19.03 -7.64 4.17
C LEU A 381 -19.17 -6.17 4.59
N ALA A 382 -20.37 -5.71 4.91
CA ALA A 382 -20.58 -4.37 5.47
C ALA A 382 -19.93 -4.22 6.85
N TRP A 383 -19.94 -5.27 7.69
CA TRP A 383 -19.19 -5.32 8.95
C TRP A 383 -17.67 -5.30 8.73
N GLU A 384 -17.14 -6.10 7.79
CA GLU A 384 -15.71 -6.11 7.39
C GLU A 384 -15.26 -4.70 6.98
N LYS A 385 -15.97 -4.08 6.03
CA LYS A 385 -15.68 -2.72 5.54
C LYS A 385 -15.82 -1.66 6.63
N ARG A 386 -16.83 -1.76 7.51
CA ARG A 386 -17.02 -0.83 8.63
C ARG A 386 -15.85 -0.90 9.61
N ARG A 387 -15.41 -2.11 9.96
CA ARG A 387 -14.25 -2.30 10.86
C ARG A 387 -12.99 -1.65 10.30
N ASP A 388 -12.68 -1.92 9.04
CA ASP A 388 -11.37 -1.58 8.46
C ASP A 388 -11.29 -0.14 7.91
N HIS A 389 -12.44 0.45 7.55
CA HIS A 389 -12.50 1.77 6.90
C HIS A 389 -13.42 2.78 7.59
N GLY A 390 -14.32 2.36 8.50
CA GLY A 390 -15.33 3.23 9.11
C GLY A 390 -14.76 4.37 9.95
N TRP A 391 -13.53 4.22 10.47
CA TRP A 391 -12.86 5.24 11.28
C TRP A 391 -11.52 5.67 10.65
N PRO A 392 -11.52 6.63 9.69
CA PRO A 392 -10.32 6.99 8.92
C PRO A 392 -9.10 7.41 9.77
N LEU A 393 -9.31 8.00 10.95
CA LEU A 393 -8.23 8.32 11.89
C LEU A 393 -7.60 7.05 12.49
N VAL A 394 -8.41 6.04 12.82
CA VAL A 394 -7.97 4.75 13.36
C VAL A 394 -7.22 3.96 12.28
N SER A 395 -7.78 3.86 11.08
CA SER A 395 -7.10 3.28 9.91
C SER A 395 -5.74 3.94 9.69
N LYS A 396 -5.67 5.27 9.67
CA LYS A 396 -4.42 6.05 9.56
C LYS A 396 -3.43 5.80 10.71
N MET A 397 -3.89 5.62 11.94
CA MET A 397 -3.03 5.34 13.09
C MET A 397 -2.37 3.97 12.99
N HIS A 398 -3.11 2.94 12.54
CA HIS A 398 -2.57 1.61 12.25
C HIS A 398 -1.62 1.62 11.06
N ASP A 399 -1.98 2.34 9.99
CA ASP A 399 -1.14 2.53 8.80
C ASP A 399 0.24 3.11 9.15
N LEU A 400 0.27 4.17 9.97
CA LEU A 400 1.50 4.78 10.46
C LEU A 400 2.30 3.81 11.36
N ALA A 401 1.63 3.10 12.27
CA ALA A 401 2.28 2.11 13.12
C ALA A 401 2.94 0.98 12.33
N GLY A 402 2.23 0.37 11.36
CA GLY A 402 2.77 -0.68 10.49
C GLY A 402 3.92 -0.22 9.57
N ARG A 403 3.99 1.09 9.28
CA ARG A 403 5.09 1.71 8.53
C ARG A 403 6.26 2.15 9.41
N ASN A 404 6.12 2.09 10.74
CA ASN A 404 7.02 2.69 11.74
C ASN A 404 7.15 4.21 11.61
N GLU A 405 6.08 4.89 11.19
CA GLU A 405 6.00 6.34 11.05
C GLU A 405 5.38 7.00 12.31
N PRO A 406 5.86 8.19 12.74
CA PRO A 406 5.44 8.79 14.01
C PRO A 406 4.04 9.44 13.93
N PHE A 407 3.07 8.87 14.65
CA PHE A 407 1.78 9.52 14.86
C PHE A 407 1.92 10.75 15.79
N LYS A 408 1.49 11.91 15.31
CA LYS A 408 1.50 13.18 16.05
C LYS A 408 0.09 13.55 16.48
N THR A 409 -0.06 14.00 17.72
CA THR A 409 -1.36 14.41 18.28
C THR A 409 -1.19 15.48 19.36
N THR A 410 -2.25 16.24 19.63
CA THR A 410 -2.30 17.24 20.70
C THR A 410 -2.44 16.58 22.08
N THR A 411 -2.02 17.28 23.13
CA THR A 411 -1.94 16.76 24.50
C THR A 411 -3.19 16.99 25.36
N ASP A 412 -4.29 17.50 24.81
CA ASP A 412 -5.55 17.79 25.52
C ASP A 412 -6.11 16.59 26.31
N ILE A 413 -6.08 15.38 25.75
CA ILE A 413 -6.54 14.17 26.48
C ILE A 413 -5.48 13.56 27.42
N LEU A 414 -4.28 14.14 27.55
CA LEU A 414 -3.20 13.56 28.34
C LEU A 414 -3.55 13.31 29.83
N PRO A 415 -4.33 14.19 30.52
CA PRO A 415 -4.82 13.89 31.87
C PRO A 415 -5.81 12.71 31.87
N LEU A 416 -6.69 12.62 30.87
CA LEU A 416 -7.76 11.61 30.79
C LEU A 416 -7.21 10.20 30.54
N VAL A 417 -6.07 10.09 29.85
CA VAL A 417 -5.38 8.81 29.60
C VAL A 417 -4.35 8.47 30.67
N SER A 418 -4.13 9.34 31.67
CA SER A 418 -3.08 9.14 32.68
C SER A 418 -3.27 7.85 33.48
N SER A 419 -4.53 7.47 33.73
CA SER A 419 -4.96 6.25 34.41
C SER A 419 -4.83 4.97 33.58
N PHE A 420 -4.56 5.02 32.26
CA PHE A 420 -4.54 3.82 31.42
C PHE A 420 -3.47 2.82 31.89
N GLU A 421 -3.82 1.55 32.03
CA GLU A 421 -2.94 0.46 32.47
C GLU A 421 -2.32 -0.26 31.28
N THR A 422 -1.10 -0.80 31.45
CA THR A 422 -0.41 -1.55 30.40
C THR A 422 -0.76 -3.03 30.52
N VAL A 423 -1.38 -3.59 29.48
CA VAL A 423 -1.88 -4.96 29.41
C VAL A 423 -1.00 -5.77 28.45
N GLU A 424 -0.63 -6.99 28.85
CA GLU A 424 0.14 -7.91 28.02
C GLU A 424 -0.75 -8.61 26.99
N ARG A 425 -0.27 -8.74 25.75
CA ARG A 425 -0.90 -9.44 24.61
C ARG A 425 -1.40 -10.86 24.93
N SER A 426 -0.73 -11.56 25.84
CA SER A 426 -1.06 -12.94 26.25
C SER A 426 -2.24 -13.04 27.24
N SER A 427 -2.61 -11.93 27.87
CA SER A 427 -3.43 -11.94 29.09
C SER A 427 -4.94 -12.14 28.83
N PRO A 428 -5.70 -12.68 29.82
CA PRO A 428 -7.16 -12.74 29.76
C PRO A 428 -7.82 -11.36 29.59
N LEU A 429 -7.22 -10.30 30.15
CA LEU A 429 -7.69 -8.92 30.01
C LEU A 429 -7.52 -8.40 28.57
N PHE A 430 -6.42 -8.74 27.88
CA PHE A 430 -6.27 -8.44 26.46
C PHE A 430 -7.31 -9.17 25.60
N ALA A 431 -7.66 -10.41 25.97
CA ALA A 431 -8.73 -11.15 25.31
C ALA A 431 -10.12 -10.53 25.54
N ALA A 432 -10.40 -9.98 26.73
CA ALA A 432 -11.63 -9.23 27.01
C ALA A 432 -11.71 -7.93 26.18
N TRP A 433 -10.61 -7.17 26.13
CA TRP A 433 -10.52 -5.99 25.26
C TRP A 433 -10.68 -6.33 23.78
N ARG A 434 -10.17 -7.47 23.32
CA ARG A 434 -10.41 -7.96 21.95
C ARG A 434 -11.90 -8.23 21.71
N ARG A 435 -12.56 -8.99 22.60
CA ARG A 435 -14.01 -9.29 22.50
C ARG A 435 -14.88 -8.03 22.47
N LEU A 436 -14.55 -7.01 23.27
CA LEU A 436 -15.24 -5.72 23.22
C LEU A 436 -15.15 -5.06 21.83
N HIS A 437 -13.96 -5.08 21.20
CA HIS A 437 -13.80 -4.52 19.85
C HIS A 437 -14.52 -5.36 18.80
N GLU A 438 -14.48 -6.69 18.91
CA GLU A 438 -15.21 -7.61 18.03
C GLU A 438 -16.72 -7.37 18.09
N ARG A 439 -17.31 -7.30 19.31
CA ARG A 439 -18.73 -6.96 19.52
C ARG A 439 -19.14 -5.61 18.92
N ARG A 440 -18.26 -4.61 19.01
CA ARG A 440 -18.51 -3.24 18.51
C ARG A 440 -18.13 -3.05 17.03
N GLY A 441 -17.57 -4.07 16.37
CA GLY A 441 -17.09 -3.98 14.98
C GLY A 441 -15.91 -3.03 14.79
N TRP A 442 -15.06 -2.88 15.82
CA TRP A 442 -13.93 -1.97 15.86
C TRP A 442 -12.63 -2.66 15.45
N MET A 443 -11.74 -1.95 14.74
CA MET A 443 -10.42 -2.48 14.40
C MET A 443 -9.53 -2.57 15.65
N PHE A 444 -9.11 -3.78 15.99
CA PHE A 444 -8.31 -4.07 17.18
C PHE A 444 -6.80 -4.01 16.90
N VAL A 445 -6.01 -3.64 17.91
CA VAL A 445 -4.58 -3.29 17.81
C VAL A 445 -3.64 -4.50 17.81
N ASP A 446 -4.08 -5.62 17.23
CA ASP A 446 -3.33 -6.88 17.23
C ASP A 446 -2.06 -6.77 16.35
N GLY A 447 -0.94 -7.25 16.87
CA GLY A 447 0.35 -7.30 16.17
C GLY A 447 1.17 -6.01 16.23
N LEU A 448 0.63 -4.92 16.77
CA LEU A 448 1.34 -3.63 16.88
C LEU A 448 2.29 -3.54 18.09
N SER A 449 2.03 -4.31 19.16
CA SER A 449 2.93 -4.46 20.32
C SER A 449 2.54 -5.67 21.16
N ASP A 450 3.44 -6.07 22.07
CA ASP A 450 3.14 -7.05 23.14
C ASP A 450 2.60 -6.38 24.41
N TRP A 451 2.78 -5.06 24.54
CA TRP A 451 2.37 -4.27 25.71
C TRP A 451 1.52 -3.06 25.27
N ILE A 452 0.22 -3.11 25.52
CA ILE A 452 -0.76 -2.14 25.03
C ILE A 452 -1.43 -1.43 26.22
N CYS A 453 -1.59 -0.10 26.15
CA CYS A 453 -2.29 0.66 27.18
C CYS A 453 -3.81 0.70 26.97
N PHE A 454 -4.60 0.35 27.99
CA PHE A 454 -6.06 0.40 27.97
C PHE A 454 -6.61 1.21 29.16
N PRO A 455 -7.87 1.68 29.13
CA PRO A 455 -8.54 2.16 30.34
C PRO A 455 -8.39 1.18 31.51
N ALA A 456 -8.08 1.68 32.71
CA ALA A 456 -8.01 0.86 33.91
C ALA A 456 -9.37 0.25 34.24
N ILE A 457 -9.39 -1.03 34.64
CA ILE A 457 -10.59 -1.74 35.06
C ILE A 457 -10.75 -1.72 36.59
N ASP A 458 -11.97 -1.91 37.09
CA ASP A 458 -12.16 -2.26 38.49
C ASP A 458 -11.74 -3.72 38.72
N GLN A 459 -10.74 -3.93 39.55
CA GLN A 459 -10.21 -5.25 39.91
C GLN A 459 -11.16 -6.04 40.82
N GLN A 460 -12.21 -5.42 41.39
CA GLN A 460 -13.27 -6.10 42.13
C GLN A 460 -14.29 -6.79 41.21
N GLN A 461 -14.35 -6.44 39.93
CA GLN A 461 -15.31 -7.03 38.99
C GLN A 461 -14.77 -8.36 38.43
N PRO A 462 -15.40 -9.52 38.74
CA PRO A 462 -14.87 -10.83 38.35
C PRO A 462 -15.08 -11.16 36.87
N ASP A 463 -16.10 -10.56 36.22
CA ASP A 463 -16.31 -10.69 34.78
C ASP A 463 -15.53 -9.59 34.03
N LEU A 464 -14.43 -9.99 33.40
CA LEU A 464 -13.56 -9.10 32.64
C LEU A 464 -14.29 -8.43 31.46
N ASP A 465 -15.30 -9.05 30.85
CA ASP A 465 -16.03 -8.46 29.72
C ASP A 465 -16.94 -7.32 30.18
N VAL A 466 -17.51 -7.40 31.39
CA VAL A 466 -18.22 -6.29 32.03
C VAL A 466 -17.24 -5.22 32.51
N ALA A 467 -16.08 -5.63 33.05
CA ALA A 467 -15.07 -4.71 33.55
C ALA A 467 -14.50 -3.78 32.46
N VAL A 468 -14.25 -4.31 31.25
CA VAL A 468 -13.74 -3.48 30.13
C VAL A 468 -14.78 -2.53 29.52
N GLU A 469 -16.07 -2.93 29.49
CA GLU A 469 -17.14 -2.01 29.06
C GLU A 469 -17.31 -0.87 30.08
N ALA A 470 -17.34 -1.18 31.38
CA ALA A 470 -17.42 -0.16 32.44
C ALA A 470 -16.23 0.82 32.43
N ALA A 471 -15.02 0.31 32.19
CA ALA A 471 -13.81 1.15 32.04
C ALA A 471 -13.87 2.07 30.82
N LEU A 472 -14.45 1.60 29.71
CA LEU A 472 -14.67 2.39 28.49
C LEU A 472 -15.77 3.45 28.69
N ASP A 473 -16.85 3.12 29.38
CA ASP A 473 -17.93 4.07 29.69
C ASP A 473 -17.46 5.16 30.67
N HIS A 474 -16.59 4.82 31.63
CA HIS A 474 -15.91 5.79 32.48
C HIS A 474 -14.99 6.73 31.67
N PHE A 475 -14.22 6.19 30.72
CA PHE A 475 -13.39 7.02 29.82
C PHE A 475 -14.25 7.93 28.92
N THR A 476 -15.36 7.41 28.39
CA THR A 476 -16.33 8.16 27.58
C THR A 476 -16.98 9.31 28.38
N THR A 477 -17.36 9.03 29.63
CA THR A 477 -17.88 10.03 30.58
C THR A 477 -16.82 11.08 30.95
N SER A 478 -15.55 10.69 30.98
CA SER A 478 -14.42 11.60 31.22
C SER A 478 -14.17 12.52 30.01
N LEU A 479 -14.30 12.00 28.78
CA LEU A 479 -14.21 12.77 27.54
C LEU A 479 -15.36 13.78 27.38
N SER A 480 -16.58 13.46 27.81
CA SER A 480 -17.70 14.40 27.77
C SER A 480 -17.58 15.50 28.85
N LYS A 481 -17.23 15.13 30.10
CA LYS A 481 -17.00 16.10 31.19
C LYS A 481 -15.87 17.08 30.89
N GLY A 482 -14.81 16.64 30.22
CA GLY A 482 -13.73 17.52 29.75
C GLY A 482 -14.24 18.61 28.80
N ARG A 483 -15.15 18.26 27.87
CA ARG A 483 -15.77 19.22 26.93
C ARG A 483 -16.70 20.21 27.63
N THR A 484 -17.41 19.81 28.68
CA THR A 484 -18.35 20.71 29.38
C THR A 484 -17.67 21.73 30.28
N HIS A 485 -16.46 21.45 30.80
CA HIS A 485 -15.68 22.42 31.56
C HIS A 485 -14.92 23.43 30.70
N ASP A 486 -14.90 23.27 29.37
CA ASP A 486 -14.40 24.28 28.42
C ASP A 486 -15.53 25.17 27.85
N ALA A 487 -16.77 25.05 28.37
CA ALA A 487 -17.97 25.70 27.85
C ALA A 487 -18.77 26.50 28.92
N ALA A 488 -18.17 26.78 30.08
CA ALA A 488 -18.75 27.54 31.19
C ALA A 488 -17.67 28.36 31.91
#